data_AF-A0A1X7S7N6-F1
#
_entry.id   AF-A0A1X7S7N6-F1
#
_cell.length_a   1.000
_cell.length_b   1.000
_cell.length_c   1.000
_cell.angle_alpha   90.00
_cell.angle_beta   90.00
_cell.angle_gamma   90.00
#
_symmetry.space_group_name_H-M   'P 1'
#
loop_
_entity.id
_entity.type
_entity.pdbx_description
1 polymer ?
#
loop_
_entity_poly.entity_id
_entity_poly.type
_entity_poly.pdbx_seq_one_letter_code
_entity_poly.pdbx_strand_id
1 'polypeptide(L)'
;MDLDIACRRPLDPLLEFPAWFPEASPLGVNNDLMASRAGHPVVELMIRNLEPRSRWNFLFPYVTIFWTTGPQFTGDMLFKWWAGHSTVIAETGQDTSDAWFVLPRDFYSEEYTFFGHSPGGTWHGQDVATVLWLVAHPAVFWGLVALVVIVLCLTTRACMYRRRSARHGEGRWKASEV
;
A
#
# COMPACT_ATOMS: atom_id res chain seq x y z
N MET A 1 1.60 -14.45 13.49
CA MET A 1 1.44 -13.76 14.78
C MET A 1 2.83 -13.38 15.21
N ASP A 2 3.08 -12.10 15.29
CA ASP A 2 4.35 -11.54 15.74
C ASP A 2 4.58 -11.82 17.23
N LEU A 3 5.84 -11.71 17.65
CA LEU A 3 6.29 -12.09 18.99
C LEU A 3 5.85 -11.10 20.08
N ASP A 4 5.38 -9.92 19.69
CA ASP A 4 4.84 -8.86 20.53
C ASP A 4 3.31 -8.90 20.65
N ILE A 5 2.65 -9.92 20.07
CA ILE A 5 1.21 -10.17 20.18
C ILE A 5 0.96 -11.34 21.13
N ALA A 6 0.11 -11.11 22.14
CA ALA A 6 -0.30 -12.11 23.11
C ALA A 6 -1.78 -12.48 22.93
N CYS A 7 -2.13 -13.74 23.19
CA CYS A 7 -3.53 -14.18 23.27
C CYS A 7 -4.11 -13.86 24.65
N ARG A 8 -5.19 -13.08 24.69
CA ARG A 8 -5.92 -12.74 25.93
C ARG A 8 -7.16 -13.60 26.16
N ARG A 9 -7.69 -14.21 25.10
CA ARG A 9 -8.93 -15.00 25.11
C ARG A 9 -8.77 -16.26 24.26
N PRO A 10 -9.60 -17.30 24.50
CA PRO A 10 -9.71 -18.42 23.59
C PRO A 10 -10.08 -17.95 22.18
N LEU A 11 -9.40 -18.47 21.16
CA LEU A 11 -9.61 -18.10 19.76
C LEU A 11 -10.71 -18.94 19.09
N ASP A 12 -11.35 -19.86 19.82
CA ASP A 12 -12.42 -20.74 19.34
C ASP A 12 -13.52 -20.00 18.56
N PRO A 13 -13.99 -18.81 18.98
CA PRO A 13 -14.98 -18.06 18.20
C PRO A 13 -14.49 -17.62 16.82
N LEU A 14 -13.18 -17.52 16.61
CA LEU A 14 -12.59 -17.11 15.34
C LEU A 14 -12.29 -18.30 14.41
N LEU A 15 -12.50 -19.54 14.87
CA LEU A 15 -12.27 -20.75 14.06
C LEU A 15 -13.37 -21.00 13.01
N GLU A 16 -14.52 -20.33 13.12
CA GLU A 16 -15.60 -20.41 12.13
C GLU A 16 -15.24 -19.76 10.79
N PHE A 17 -14.25 -18.86 10.79
CA PHE A 17 -13.82 -18.12 9.61
C PHE A 17 -12.66 -18.84 8.91
N PRO A 18 -12.77 -19.17 7.60
CA PRO A 18 -11.70 -19.83 6.85
C PRO A 18 -10.39 -19.04 6.82
N ALA A 19 -10.47 -17.71 6.82
CA ALA A 19 -9.33 -16.82 7.03
C ALA A 19 -9.78 -15.47 7.60
N TRP A 20 -8.90 -14.82 8.37
CA TRP A 20 -9.11 -13.47 8.85
C TRP A 20 -7.79 -12.73 9.10
N PHE A 21 -7.87 -11.42 8.99
CA PHE A 21 -6.72 -10.51 9.04
C PHE A 21 -7.12 -9.23 9.78
N PRO A 22 -6.35 -8.72 10.74
CA PRO A 22 -6.73 -7.52 11.48
C PRO A 22 -6.68 -6.25 10.66
N GLU A 23 -7.58 -5.32 10.95
CA GLU A 23 -7.54 -3.96 10.42
C GLU A 23 -6.25 -3.25 10.87
N ALA A 24 -5.59 -2.55 9.93
CA ALA A 24 -4.42 -1.73 10.23
C ALA A 24 -4.80 -0.27 10.47
N SER A 25 -4.00 0.43 11.28
CA SER A 25 -4.10 1.87 11.47
C SER A 25 -2.83 2.56 10.95
N PRO A 26 -2.94 3.69 10.22
CA PRO A 26 -4.18 4.36 9.81
C PRO A 26 -4.84 3.78 8.55
N LEU A 27 -4.16 2.91 7.80
CA LEU A 27 -4.62 2.42 6.50
C LEU A 27 -4.16 0.97 6.27
N GLY A 28 -5.01 0.18 5.62
CA GLY A 28 -4.69 -1.17 5.14
C GLY A 28 -5.17 -2.29 6.07
N VAL A 29 -4.55 -3.47 5.92
CA VAL A 29 -4.85 -4.66 6.73
C VAL A 29 -3.53 -5.21 7.25
N ASN A 30 -3.42 -5.44 8.55
CA ASN A 30 -2.19 -5.84 9.18
C ASN A 30 -1.75 -7.26 8.76
N ASN A 31 -0.44 -7.48 8.78
CA ASN A 31 0.20 -8.78 8.57
C ASN A 31 1.04 -9.26 9.76
N ASP A 32 1.03 -8.53 10.87
CA ASP A 32 1.59 -8.94 12.16
C ASP A 32 0.84 -10.15 12.74
N LEU A 33 -0.44 -10.27 12.41
CA LEU A 33 -1.31 -11.40 12.72
C LEU A 33 -2.11 -11.76 11.48
N MET A 34 -2.08 -13.02 11.11
CA MET A 34 -2.87 -13.58 10.01
C MET A 34 -3.33 -14.97 10.45
N ALA A 35 -4.57 -15.32 10.14
CA ALA A 35 -5.08 -16.66 10.37
C ALA A 35 -5.77 -17.16 9.11
N SER A 36 -5.53 -18.43 8.78
CA SER A 36 -6.21 -19.11 7.69
C SER A 36 -6.23 -20.61 7.95
N ARG A 37 -7.19 -21.30 7.33
CA ARG A 37 -7.11 -22.75 7.12
C ARG A 37 -5.87 -23.08 6.28
N ALA A 38 -5.40 -24.31 6.42
CA ALA A 38 -4.31 -24.81 5.59
C ALA A 38 -4.70 -24.74 4.10
N GLY A 39 -3.79 -24.21 3.26
CA GLY A 39 -3.99 -24.15 1.80
C GLY A 39 -4.96 -23.06 1.32
N HIS A 40 -5.31 -22.07 2.15
CA HIS A 40 -6.24 -21.01 1.74
C HIS A 40 -5.69 -20.22 0.53
N PRO A 41 -6.45 -20.06 -0.57
CA PRO A 41 -5.97 -19.49 -1.84
C PRO A 41 -5.50 -18.03 -1.72
N VAL A 42 -6.06 -17.27 -0.78
CA VAL A 42 -5.63 -15.89 -0.51
C VAL A 42 -4.17 -15.82 -0.04
N VAL A 43 -3.70 -16.79 0.77
CA VAL A 43 -2.32 -16.83 1.26
C VAL A 43 -1.38 -17.25 0.14
N GLU A 44 -1.81 -18.18 -0.72
CA GLU A 44 -1.06 -18.54 -1.92
C GLU A 44 -0.93 -17.33 -2.87
N LEU A 45 -2.00 -16.55 -3.05
CA LEU A 45 -1.96 -15.31 -3.82
C LEU A 45 -0.94 -14.33 -3.23
N MET A 46 -0.93 -14.13 -1.91
CA MET A 46 0.07 -13.29 -1.24
C MET A 46 1.49 -13.77 -1.56
N ILE A 47 1.79 -15.06 -1.32
CA ILE A 47 3.13 -15.64 -1.56
C ILE A 47 3.58 -15.41 -3.00
N ARG A 48 2.71 -15.69 -3.99
CA ARG A 48 3.02 -15.52 -5.42
C ARG A 48 3.29 -14.06 -5.81
N ASN A 49 2.76 -13.10 -5.07
CA ASN A 49 2.91 -11.67 -5.37
C ASN A 49 3.98 -10.97 -4.52
N LEU A 50 4.59 -11.64 -3.52
CA LEU A 50 5.68 -11.07 -2.72
C LEU A 50 6.90 -10.71 -3.56
N GLU A 51 7.41 -11.62 -4.41
CA GLU A 51 8.60 -11.35 -5.22
C GLU A 51 8.38 -10.20 -6.22
N PRO A 52 7.31 -10.19 -7.04
CA PRO A 52 7.07 -9.08 -7.96
C PRO A 52 6.91 -7.74 -7.23
N ARG A 53 6.27 -7.77 -6.05
CA ARG A 53 6.07 -6.58 -5.23
C ARG A 53 7.38 -6.09 -4.57
N SER A 54 8.28 -6.99 -4.18
CA SER A 54 9.56 -6.66 -3.55
C SER A 54 10.51 -5.84 -4.43
N ARG A 55 10.26 -5.80 -5.75
CA ARG A 55 11.08 -5.04 -6.72
C ARG A 55 10.90 -3.53 -6.61
N TRP A 56 9.87 -3.05 -5.92
CA TRP A 56 9.63 -1.63 -5.71
C TRP A 56 10.45 -1.10 -4.54
N ASN A 57 11.15 0.02 -4.75
CA ASN A 57 11.90 0.71 -3.72
C ASN A 57 11.64 2.21 -3.80
N PHE A 58 10.90 2.75 -2.84
CA PHE A 58 10.56 4.17 -2.75
C PHE A 58 11.59 4.93 -1.92
N LEU A 59 11.50 6.27 -1.97
CA LEU A 59 12.41 7.16 -1.25
C LEU A 59 12.36 6.97 0.28
N PHE A 60 11.18 6.68 0.82
CA PHE A 60 10.95 6.49 2.25
C PHE A 60 10.86 4.99 2.58
N PRO A 61 11.76 4.44 3.40
CA PRO A 61 11.70 3.04 3.85
C PRO A 61 10.33 2.60 4.38
N TYR A 62 9.66 3.45 5.15
CA TYR A 62 8.30 3.23 5.66
C TYR A 62 7.31 2.98 4.52
N VAL A 63 7.34 3.79 3.46
CA VAL A 63 6.47 3.59 2.28
C VAL A 63 6.83 2.32 1.54
N THR A 64 8.13 2.01 1.40
CA THR A 64 8.59 0.75 0.81
C THR A 64 8.06 -0.46 1.56
N ILE A 65 8.25 -0.52 2.88
CA ILE A 65 7.81 -1.66 3.69
C ILE A 65 6.28 -1.75 3.68
N PHE A 66 5.58 -0.63 3.94
CA PHE A 66 4.12 -0.54 3.92
C PHE A 66 3.52 -1.06 2.60
N TRP A 67 4.06 -0.62 1.45
CA TRP A 67 3.58 -0.97 0.11
C TRP A 67 3.95 -2.39 -0.33
N THR A 68 5.15 -2.85 0.04
CA THR A 68 5.70 -4.06 -0.54
C THR A 68 5.35 -5.33 0.22
N THR A 69 5.41 -5.27 1.55
CA THR A 69 5.20 -6.43 2.42
C THR A 69 4.50 -6.06 3.72
N GLY A 70 3.87 -4.88 3.78
CA GLY A 70 3.19 -4.36 4.96
C GLY A 70 1.68 -4.23 4.74
N PRO A 71 1.00 -3.37 5.52
CA PRO A 71 -0.45 -3.35 5.53
C PRO A 71 -1.16 -3.06 4.21
N GLN A 72 -0.54 -2.25 3.33
CA GLN A 72 -1.08 -2.01 1.99
C GLN A 72 -0.96 -3.24 1.11
N PHE A 73 0.15 -3.98 1.19
CA PHE A 73 0.32 -5.21 0.42
C PHE A 73 -0.77 -6.22 0.76
N THR A 74 -1.00 -6.46 2.06
CA THR A 74 -2.06 -7.36 2.52
C THR A 74 -3.41 -6.90 2.01
N GLY A 75 -3.76 -5.61 2.20
CA GLY A 75 -5.01 -5.03 1.73
C GLY A 75 -5.20 -5.20 0.21
N ASP A 76 -4.18 -4.94 -0.59
CA ASP A 76 -4.21 -5.14 -2.04
C ASP A 76 -4.45 -6.61 -2.42
N MET A 77 -3.82 -7.57 -1.72
CA MET A 77 -3.97 -9.00 -2.02
C MET A 77 -5.37 -9.49 -1.65
N LEU A 78 -5.89 -9.07 -0.50
CA LEU A 78 -7.25 -9.36 -0.09
C LEU A 78 -8.27 -8.77 -1.07
N PHE A 79 -8.10 -7.51 -1.46
CA PHE A 79 -8.94 -6.87 -2.47
C PHE A 79 -8.85 -7.58 -3.82
N LYS A 80 -7.65 -7.93 -4.29
CA LYS A 80 -7.43 -8.65 -5.55
C LYS A 80 -8.12 -10.01 -5.54
N TRP A 81 -8.02 -10.74 -4.44
CA TRP A 81 -8.72 -12.02 -4.27
C TRP A 81 -10.24 -11.82 -4.30
N TRP A 82 -10.76 -10.87 -3.53
CA TRP A 82 -12.20 -10.60 -3.43
C TRP A 82 -12.79 -10.11 -4.75
N ALA A 83 -12.09 -9.24 -5.47
CA ALA A 83 -12.53 -8.77 -6.78
C ALA A 83 -12.57 -9.91 -7.81
N GLY A 84 -11.67 -10.88 -7.73
CA GLY A 84 -11.66 -12.06 -8.60
C GLY A 84 -12.68 -13.14 -8.20
N HIS A 85 -13.06 -13.24 -6.93
CA HIS A 85 -14.00 -14.26 -6.43
C HIS A 85 -15.45 -13.77 -6.33
N SER A 86 -15.67 -12.47 -6.12
CA SER A 86 -17.01 -11.87 -6.06
C SER A 86 -17.74 -11.96 -7.41
N THR A 87 -17.00 -11.89 -8.52
CA THR A 87 -17.54 -12.15 -9.86
C THR A 87 -17.99 -13.60 -10.01
N VAL A 88 -17.17 -14.56 -9.55
CA VAL A 88 -17.49 -15.99 -9.60
C VAL A 88 -18.71 -16.31 -8.73
N ILE A 89 -18.77 -15.81 -7.49
CA ILE A 89 -19.92 -16.04 -6.60
C ILE A 89 -21.22 -15.49 -7.20
N ALA A 90 -21.17 -14.30 -7.81
CA ALA A 90 -22.33 -13.71 -8.47
C ALA A 90 -22.81 -14.53 -9.68
N GLU A 91 -21.91 -15.22 -10.38
CA GLU A 91 -22.22 -16.01 -11.58
C GLU A 91 -22.60 -17.47 -11.28
N THR A 92 -21.99 -18.10 -10.26
CA THR A 92 -22.14 -19.54 -9.97
C THR A 92 -22.96 -19.86 -8.74
N GLY A 93 -23.28 -18.86 -7.90
CA GLY A 93 -24.27 -18.96 -6.84
C GLY A 93 -23.85 -19.69 -5.56
N GLN A 94 -22.64 -20.26 -5.44
CA GLN A 94 -22.16 -20.80 -4.16
C GLN A 94 -20.69 -21.27 -4.19
N ASP A 95 -19.79 -20.53 -3.53
CA ASP A 95 -18.76 -21.12 -2.66
C ASP A 95 -18.18 -20.05 -1.71
N THR A 96 -18.56 -20.11 -0.43
CA THR A 96 -17.99 -19.26 0.64
C THR A 96 -16.91 -20.00 1.44
N SER A 97 -16.47 -21.18 1.02
CA SER A 97 -15.51 -22.00 1.76
C SER A 97 -14.12 -21.36 1.91
N ASP A 98 -13.81 -20.39 1.05
CA ASP A 98 -12.60 -19.56 1.09
C ASP A 98 -12.88 -18.09 1.43
N ALA A 99 -14.05 -17.79 1.99
CA ALA A 99 -14.35 -16.44 2.45
C ALA A 99 -13.34 -16.02 3.53
N TRP A 100 -12.94 -14.75 3.48
CA TRP A 100 -12.09 -14.13 4.49
C TRP A 100 -12.76 -12.89 5.07
N PHE A 101 -12.30 -12.47 6.24
CA PHE A 101 -12.83 -11.32 6.97
C PHE A 101 -11.71 -10.39 7.50
N VAL A 102 -12.00 -9.08 7.58
CA VAL A 102 -11.13 -8.14 8.31
C VAL A 102 -11.56 -8.10 9.76
N LEU A 103 -10.70 -8.56 10.68
CA LEU A 103 -10.95 -8.45 12.12
C LEU A 103 -10.88 -6.96 12.54
N PRO A 104 -12.01 -6.35 12.97
CA PRO A 104 -12.05 -4.95 13.30
C PRO A 104 -11.13 -4.61 14.46
N ARG A 105 -10.68 -3.37 14.52
CA ARG A 105 -9.78 -2.90 15.57
C ARG A 105 -10.29 -3.17 16.99
N ASP A 106 -11.60 -3.05 17.21
CA ASP A 106 -12.27 -3.31 18.49
C ASP A 106 -12.15 -4.77 18.99
N PHE A 107 -11.74 -5.70 18.13
CA PHE A 107 -11.46 -7.09 18.48
C PHE A 107 -9.97 -7.44 18.42
N TYR A 108 -9.13 -6.50 17.98
CA TYR A 108 -7.70 -6.69 17.79
C TYR A 108 -6.84 -5.87 18.77
N SER A 109 -6.98 -4.55 18.84
CA SER A 109 -5.98 -3.68 19.48
C SER A 109 -6.43 -2.92 20.73
N GLU A 110 -7.69 -3.02 21.14
CA GLU A 110 -8.19 -2.34 22.35
C GLU A 110 -7.84 -3.12 23.65
N GLU A 111 -8.09 -2.52 24.83
CA GLU A 111 -7.71 -3.09 26.13
C GLU A 111 -8.42 -4.44 26.45
N TYR A 112 -9.65 -4.61 25.99
CA TYR A 112 -10.51 -5.78 26.31
C TYR A 112 -10.82 -6.66 25.09
N THR A 113 -9.81 -6.98 24.27
CA THR A 113 -9.98 -7.73 23.01
C THR A 113 -9.46 -9.17 23.09
N PHE A 114 -9.41 -9.88 21.95
CA PHE A 114 -8.81 -11.21 21.84
C PHE A 114 -7.28 -11.18 21.99
N PHE A 115 -6.66 -10.04 21.66
CA PHE A 115 -5.21 -9.92 21.57
C PHE A 115 -4.68 -8.80 22.48
N GLY A 116 -3.42 -8.91 22.87
CA GLY A 116 -2.69 -7.86 23.56
C GLY A 116 -1.40 -7.52 22.85
N HIS A 117 -1.05 -6.24 22.84
CA HIS A 117 0.12 -5.73 22.14
C HIS A 117 1.17 -5.23 23.12
N SER A 118 2.39 -5.72 22.96
CA SER A 118 3.58 -5.12 23.52
C SER A 118 4.14 -4.08 22.55
N PRO A 119 5.00 -3.15 23.00
CA PRO A 119 5.68 -2.22 22.10
C PRO A 119 6.42 -2.97 20.98
N GLY A 120 6.13 -2.57 19.74
CA GLY A 120 6.57 -3.25 18.52
C GLY A 120 6.92 -2.29 17.39
N GLY A 121 6.79 -2.76 16.15
CA GLY A 121 6.96 -1.91 14.96
C GLY A 121 8.41 -1.48 14.71
N THR A 122 9.36 -2.40 14.87
CA THR A 122 10.81 -2.15 14.70
C THR A 122 11.21 -1.63 13.32
N TRP A 123 10.31 -1.74 12.33
CA TRP A 123 10.49 -1.21 10.99
C TRP A 123 10.14 0.28 10.86
N HIS A 124 9.52 0.88 11.88
CA HIS A 124 9.24 2.32 11.92
C HIS A 124 10.54 3.11 12.17
N GLY A 125 11.09 3.67 11.09
CA GLY A 125 12.24 4.57 11.13
C GLY A 125 11.83 6.02 11.42
N GLN A 126 12.79 6.96 11.28
CA GLN A 126 12.52 8.40 11.44
C GLN A 126 11.57 8.96 10.36
N ASP A 127 11.51 8.31 9.21
CA ASP A 127 10.71 8.71 8.07
C ASP A 127 9.20 8.52 8.28
N VAL A 128 8.79 7.63 9.21
CA VAL A 128 7.38 7.42 9.53
C VAL A 128 6.69 8.72 9.95
N ALA A 129 7.36 9.54 10.76
CA ALA A 129 6.80 10.81 11.24
C ALA A 129 6.55 11.77 10.08
N THR A 130 7.49 11.85 9.13
CA THR A 130 7.34 12.68 7.92
C THR A 130 6.21 12.17 7.04
N VAL A 131 6.15 10.87 6.78
CA VAL A 131 5.12 10.26 5.92
C VAL A 131 3.73 10.45 6.53
N LEU A 132 3.56 10.11 7.82
CA LEU A 132 2.27 10.27 8.51
C LEU A 132 1.86 11.74 8.62
N TRP A 133 2.81 12.65 8.82
CA TRP A 133 2.51 14.09 8.79
C TRP A 133 1.99 14.54 7.43
N LEU A 134 2.59 14.09 6.32
CA LEU A 134 2.10 14.41 4.97
C LEU A 134 0.71 13.83 4.72
N VAL A 135 0.44 12.59 5.18
CA VAL A 135 -0.89 11.97 5.10
C VAL A 135 -1.93 12.78 5.88
N ALA A 136 -1.57 13.28 7.07
CA ALA A 136 -2.45 14.14 7.87
C ALA A 136 -2.65 15.55 7.27
N HIS A 137 -1.76 15.99 6.36
CA HIS A 137 -1.80 17.33 5.76
C HIS A 137 -1.92 17.26 4.22
N PRO A 138 -3.04 16.77 3.67
CA PRO A 138 -3.19 16.54 2.23
C PRO A 138 -3.05 17.82 1.41
N ALA A 139 -3.46 18.98 1.94
CA ALA A 139 -3.30 20.26 1.26
C ALA A 139 -1.82 20.63 1.03
N VAL A 140 -0.95 20.35 2.01
CA VAL A 140 0.50 20.57 1.87
C VAL A 140 1.07 19.62 0.82
N PHE A 141 0.71 18.33 0.89
CA PHE A 141 1.14 17.34 -0.08
C PHE A 141 0.78 17.74 -1.52
N TRP A 142 -0.49 18.07 -1.76
CA TRP A 142 -0.95 18.47 -3.10
C TRP A 142 -0.36 19.82 -3.53
N GLY A 143 -0.12 20.76 -2.61
CA GLY A 143 0.60 22.00 -2.89
C GLY A 143 2.03 21.77 -3.37
N LEU A 144 2.77 20.86 -2.73
CA LEU A 144 4.12 20.47 -3.15
C LEU A 144 4.12 19.78 -4.52
N VAL A 145 3.17 18.87 -4.75
CA VAL A 145 3.02 18.21 -6.07
C VAL A 145 2.73 19.23 -7.16
N ALA A 146 1.78 20.15 -6.93
CA ALA A 146 1.46 21.21 -7.87
C ALA A 146 2.67 22.11 -8.17
N LEU A 147 3.44 22.48 -7.14
CA LEU A 147 4.66 23.26 -7.29
C LEU A 147 5.69 22.54 -8.19
N VAL A 148 5.94 21.26 -7.94
CA VAL A 148 6.85 20.44 -8.77
C VAL A 148 6.38 20.39 -10.22
N VAL A 149 5.09 20.16 -10.45
CA VAL A 149 4.49 20.14 -11.80
C VAL A 149 4.65 21.50 -12.50
N ILE A 150 4.39 22.60 -11.79
CA ILE A 150 4.57 23.96 -12.34
C ILE A 150 6.02 24.20 -12.74
N VAL A 151 6.98 23.86 -11.87
CA VAL A 151 8.42 24.01 -12.16
C VAL A 151 8.82 23.16 -13.37
N LEU A 152 8.37 21.92 -13.47
CA LEU A 152 8.62 21.06 -14.63
C LEU A 152 8.00 21.63 -15.92
N CYS A 153 6.78 22.17 -15.85
CA CYS A 153 6.14 22.84 -16.98
C CYS A 153 6.90 24.11 -17.43
N LEU A 154 7.37 24.93 -16.49
CA LEU A 154 8.12 26.14 -16.81
C LEU A 154 9.49 25.82 -17.40
N THR A 155 10.21 24.86 -16.82
CA THR A 155 11.54 24.43 -17.31
C THR A 155 11.46 23.80 -18.69
N THR A 156 10.47 22.95 -18.95
CA THR A 156 10.24 22.36 -20.28
C THR A 156 9.88 23.43 -21.32
N ARG A 157 8.99 24.38 -20.99
CA ARG A 157 8.67 25.52 -21.87
C ARG A 157 9.89 26.39 -22.16
N ALA A 158 10.70 26.70 -21.15
CA ALA A 158 11.94 27.46 -21.32
C ALA A 158 12.94 26.71 -22.22
N CYS A 159 13.10 25.40 -22.03
CA CYS A 159 13.94 24.55 -22.88
C CYS A 159 13.44 24.52 -24.33
N MET A 160 12.13 24.37 -24.55
CA MET A 160 11.52 24.41 -25.89
C MET A 160 11.71 25.77 -26.57
N TYR A 161 11.53 26.86 -25.83
CA TYR A 161 11.74 28.22 -26.32
C TYR A 161 13.20 28.44 -26.75
N ARG A 162 14.17 28.05 -25.91
CA ARG A 162 15.60 28.14 -26.24
C ARG A 162 15.96 27.31 -27.47
N ARG A 163 15.44 26.08 -27.60
CA ARG A 163 15.63 25.23 -28.79
C ARG A 163 15.05 25.85 -30.07
N ARG A 164 13.87 26.47 -29.99
CA ARG A 164 13.26 27.17 -31.13
C ARG A 164 14.09 28.40 -31.55
N SER A 165 14.54 29.19 -30.59
CA SER A 165 15.38 30.37 -30.84
C SER A 165 16.72 29.98 -31.49
N ALA A 166 17.38 28.92 -31.01
CA ALA A 166 18.62 28.41 -31.61
C ALA A 166 18.42 27.96 -33.07
N ARG A 167 17.36 27.21 -33.38
CA ARG A 167 17.03 26.80 -34.76
C ARG A 167 16.74 27.99 -35.67
N HIS A 168 16.05 29.00 -35.16
CA HIS A 168 15.73 30.20 -35.94
C HIS A 168 16.98 31.07 -36.20
N GLY A 169 17.93 31.09 -35.26
CA GLY A 169 19.24 31.75 -35.44
C GLY A 169 20.12 31.05 -36.48
N GLU A 170 20.18 29.72 -36.45
CA GLU A 170 20.95 28.90 -37.40
C GLU A 170 20.39 28.98 -38.83
N GLY A 171 19.06 28.97 -38.99
CA GLY A 171 18.41 29.18 -40.30
C GLY A 171 18.66 30.57 -40.88
N ARG A 172 18.81 31.61 -40.04
CA ARG A 172 19.09 32.99 -40.50
C ARG A 172 20.54 33.18 -40.95
N TRP A 173 21.49 32.51 -40.30
CA TRP A 173 22.91 32.49 -40.71
C TRP A 173 23.11 31.82 -42.08
N LYS A 174 22.47 30.65 -42.30
CA LYS A 174 22.56 29.96 -43.59
C LYS A 174 21.93 30.74 -44.75
N ALA A 175 20.94 31.59 -44.47
CA ALA A 175 20.30 32.44 -45.48
C ALA A 175 21.12 33.68 -45.86
N SER A 176 22.13 34.07 -45.07
CA SER A 176 23.02 35.21 -45.38
C SER A 176 24.31 34.82 -46.11
N GLU A 177 24.57 33.52 -46.28
CA GLU A 177 25.75 32.98 -46.97
C GLU A 177 25.46 32.57 -48.43
N VAL A 178 24.25 32.82 -48.94
CA VAL A 178 23.82 32.59 -50.34
C VAL A 178 23.54 33.93 -51.01
#